data_AF-D8SCD1-F1
#
_entry.id   AF-D8SCD1-F1
#
_cell.length_a   1.000
_cell.length_b   1.000
_cell.length_c   1.000
_cell.angle_alpha   90.00
_cell.angle_beta   90.00
_cell.angle_gamma   90.00
#
_symmetry.space_group_name_H-M   'P 1'
#
loop_
_entity.id
_entity.type
_entity.pdbx_description
1 polymer ?
#
loop_
_entity_poly.entity_id
_entity_poly.type
_entity_poly.pdbx_seq_one_letter_code
_entity_poly.pdbx_strand_id
1 'polypeptide(L)'
;MPGFIQRMEQTWLISKQPRPVACSRCQACGKRECPWCKGTGFFILGDNVLCEISSHNTSCYICAGKGVVNCDQCKGTGYRAKWLGQA
;
A
#
# COMPACT_ATOMS: atom_id res chain seq x y z
N MET A 1 -25.57 4.30 -8.51
CA MET A 1 -25.73 3.67 -7.18
C MET A 1 -25.99 2.19 -7.40
N PRO A 2 -25.34 1.26 -6.67
CA PRO A 2 -25.58 -0.18 -6.83
C PRO A 2 -27.04 -0.52 -6.51
N GLY A 3 -27.65 -1.44 -7.26
CA GLY A 3 -29.07 -1.83 -7.12
C GLY A 3 -29.36 -2.63 -5.83
N PHE A 4 -30.64 -2.83 -5.51
CA PHE A 4 -31.05 -3.55 -4.29
C PHE A 4 -30.48 -4.98 -4.21
N ILE A 5 -30.58 -5.75 -5.30
CA ILE A 5 -30.06 -7.13 -5.38
C ILE A 5 -28.54 -7.15 -5.16
N GLN A 6 -27.80 -6.23 -5.80
CA GLN A 6 -26.35 -6.12 -5.64
C GLN A 6 -25.94 -5.84 -4.20
N ARG A 7 -26.70 -4.99 -3.47
CA ARG A 7 -26.45 -4.72 -2.05
C ARG A 7 -26.76 -5.92 -1.16
N MET A 8 -27.84 -6.66 -1.45
CA MET A 8 -28.19 -7.88 -0.72
C MET A 8 -27.11 -8.95 -0.89
N GLU A 9 -26.65 -9.17 -2.11
CA GLU A 9 -25.59 -10.14 -2.41
C GLU A 9 -24.26 -9.76 -1.77
N GLN A 10 -23.88 -8.49 -1.82
CA GLN A 10 -22.67 -8.01 -1.14
C GLN A 10 -22.77 -8.21 0.39
N THR A 11 -23.93 -7.92 0.99
CA THR A 11 -24.17 -8.14 2.43
C THR A 11 -24.07 -9.62 2.79
N TRP A 12 -24.61 -10.50 1.95
CA TRP A 12 -24.48 -11.94 2.12
C TRP A 12 -23.01 -12.39 2.03
N LEU A 13 -22.23 -11.91 1.05
CA LEU A 13 -20.81 -12.23 0.92
C LEU A 13 -19.98 -11.75 2.12
N ILE A 14 -20.29 -10.57 2.67
CA ILE A 14 -19.68 -10.05 3.91
C ILE A 14 -19.93 -11.02 5.06
N SER A 15 -21.17 -11.50 5.22
CA SER A 15 -21.54 -12.44 6.29
C SER A 15 -20.79 -13.77 6.22
N LYS A 16 -20.42 -14.22 5.00
CA LYS A 16 -19.67 -15.47 4.80
C LYS A 16 -18.20 -15.37 5.16
N GLN A 17 -17.66 -14.17 5.38
CA GLN A 17 -16.26 -13.97 5.72
C GLN A 17 -16.10 -13.18 7.03
N PRO A 18 -16.14 -13.85 8.19
CA PRO A 18 -15.97 -13.18 9.48
C PRO A 18 -14.54 -12.69 9.73
N ARG A 19 -13.54 -13.22 9.02
CA ARG A 19 -12.12 -12.87 9.19
C ARG A 19 -11.47 -12.42 7.88
N PRO A 20 -10.69 -11.33 7.90
CA PRO A 20 -10.03 -10.84 6.70
C PRO A 20 -8.85 -11.78 6.32
N VAL A 21 -8.50 -11.81 5.04
CA VAL A 21 -7.42 -12.64 4.50
C VAL A 21 -6.12 -11.85 4.49
N ALA A 22 -5.02 -12.47 4.93
CA ALA A 22 -3.71 -11.85 4.90
C ALA A 22 -3.33 -11.41 3.48
N CYS A 23 -2.83 -10.18 3.33
CA CYS A 23 -2.34 -9.70 2.06
C CYS A 23 -1.00 -10.38 1.73
N SER A 24 -0.98 -11.21 0.69
CA SER A 24 0.23 -11.89 0.22
C SER A 24 1.30 -10.91 -0.26
N ARG A 25 0.89 -9.82 -0.93
CA ARG A 25 1.81 -8.82 -1.53
C ARG A 25 2.69 -8.09 -0.52
N CYS A 26 2.22 -7.88 0.71
CA CYS A 26 3.01 -7.28 1.79
C CYS A 26 3.20 -8.23 2.98
N GLN A 27 2.89 -9.51 2.81
CA GLN A 27 2.98 -10.53 3.86
C GLN A 27 2.34 -10.08 5.18
N ALA A 28 1.13 -9.53 5.09
CA ALA A 28 0.38 -8.98 6.22
C ALA A 28 1.00 -7.78 6.98
N CYS A 29 2.13 -7.23 6.53
CA CYS A 29 2.77 -6.06 7.17
C CYS A 29 2.07 -4.73 6.85
N GLY A 30 1.30 -4.68 5.75
CA GLY A 30 0.59 -3.47 5.33
C GLY A 30 1.46 -2.43 4.62
N LYS A 31 2.79 -2.54 4.72
CA LYS A 31 3.76 -1.65 4.06
C LYS A 31 4.58 -2.42 3.03
N ARG A 32 5.14 -1.70 2.06
CA ARG A 32 6.14 -2.19 1.12
C ARG A 32 7.28 -1.19 1.01
N GLU A 33 8.43 -1.68 0.59
CA GLU A 33 9.55 -0.82 0.27
C GLU A 33 9.16 0.20 -0.80
N CYS A 34 9.59 1.46 -0.63
CA CYS A 34 9.33 2.50 -1.60
C CYS A 34 10.11 2.18 -2.90
N PRO A 35 9.43 2.00 -4.04
CA PRO A 35 10.11 1.58 -5.26
C PRO A 35 11.03 2.64 -5.86
N TRP A 36 10.86 3.91 -5.43
CA TRP A 36 11.59 5.08 -5.92
C TRP A 36 12.92 5.29 -5.21
N CYS A 37 12.95 5.17 -3.88
CA CYS A 37 14.19 5.29 -3.11
C CYS A 37 14.77 3.94 -2.71
N LYS A 38 14.17 2.81 -3.10
CA LYS A 38 14.62 1.45 -2.77
C LYS A 38 14.89 1.27 -1.27
N GLY A 39 13.95 1.74 -0.45
CA GLY A 39 14.08 1.62 1.01
C GLY A 39 14.96 2.66 1.68
N THR A 40 15.80 3.39 0.94
CA THR A 40 16.79 4.31 1.52
C THR A 40 16.16 5.55 2.16
N GLY A 41 14.99 5.97 1.66
CA GLY A 41 14.35 7.21 2.08
C GLY A 41 14.99 8.47 1.50
N PHE A 42 16.00 8.37 0.63
CA PHE A 42 16.62 9.51 -0.05
C PHE A 42 16.10 9.69 -1.47
N PHE A 43 16.11 10.92 -1.97
CA PHE A 43 15.76 11.20 -3.36
C PHE A 43 16.94 10.83 -4.28
N ILE A 44 16.73 9.86 -5.17
CA ILE A 44 17.73 9.33 -6.10
C ILE A 44 17.34 9.72 -7.53
N LEU A 45 18.24 10.34 -8.29
CA LEU A 45 18.08 10.60 -9.72
C LEU A 45 19.07 9.74 -10.51
N GLY A 46 18.56 8.77 -11.27
CA GLY A 46 19.40 7.79 -11.96
C GLY A 46 20.07 6.85 -10.96
N ASP A 47 21.39 6.64 -11.10
CA ASP A 47 22.19 5.83 -10.19
C ASP A 47 22.93 6.67 -9.12
N ASN A 48 22.79 7.99 -9.15
CA ASN A 48 23.46 8.88 -8.23
C ASN A 48 22.53 9.29 -7.09
N VAL A 49 22.96 8.99 -5.86
CA VAL A 49 22.38 9.59 -4.66
C VAL A 49 22.92 11.02 -4.59
N LEU A 50 22.03 12.02 -4.68
CA LEU A 50 22.40 13.43 -4.53
C LEU A 50 22.72 13.71 -3.05
N CYS A 51 23.89 13.30 -2.59
CA CYS A 51 24.39 13.53 -1.24
C CYS A 51 24.98 14.94 -1.04
N GLU A 52 25.22 15.70 -2.10
CA GLU A 52 25.96 16.98 -2.03
C GLU A 52 25.10 18.20 -2.37
N ILE A 53 23.98 18.39 -1.68
CA ILE A 53 23.38 19.73 -1.61
C ILE A 53 23.07 20.05 -0.16
N SER A 54 23.85 20.97 0.40
CA SER A 54 23.66 21.63 1.71
C SER A 54 22.42 22.53 1.76
N SER A 55 21.39 22.23 0.95
CA SER A 55 20.10 22.92 0.95
C SER A 55 18.98 21.89 1.14
N HIS A 56 18.45 21.85 2.36
CA HIS A 56 17.09 21.46 2.72
C HIS A 56 16.40 20.35 1.87
N ASN A 57 16.20 19.19 2.52
CA ASN A 57 15.39 18.04 2.11
C ASN A 57 15.92 17.14 0.97
N THR A 58 16.91 16.31 1.29
CA THR A 58 17.29 15.11 0.52
C THR A 58 16.31 13.93 0.69
N SER A 59 15.21 14.13 1.41
CA SER A 59 14.22 13.09 1.68
C SER A 59 13.46 12.71 0.41
N CYS A 60 13.20 11.41 0.22
CA CYS A 60 12.39 10.92 -0.88
C CYS A 60 10.99 11.50 -0.76
N TYR A 61 10.61 12.36 -1.71
CA TYR A 61 9.31 13.03 -1.74
C TYR A 61 8.13 12.04 -1.74
N ILE A 62 8.30 10.87 -2.37
CA ILE A 62 7.24 9.87 -2.51
C ILE A 62 6.88 9.21 -1.18
N CYS A 63 7.88 8.86 -0.37
CA CYS A 63 7.65 8.24 0.94
C CYS A 63 7.87 9.20 2.11
N ALA A 64 8.06 10.50 1.84
CA ALA A 64 8.45 11.51 2.83
C ALA A 64 9.61 11.05 3.72
N GLY A 65 10.67 10.50 3.11
CA GLY A 65 11.86 10.03 3.82
C GLY A 65 11.73 8.69 4.56
N LYS A 66 10.55 8.05 4.59
CA LYS A 66 10.34 6.83 5.39
C LYS A 66 10.94 5.54 4.82
N GLY A 67 11.36 5.54 3.55
CA GLY A 67 11.81 4.34 2.84
C GLY A 67 10.69 3.34 2.50
N VAL A 68 9.49 3.50 3.04
CA VAL A 68 8.36 2.58 2.85
C VAL A 68 7.09 3.33 2.44
N VAL A 69 6.24 2.63 1.69
CA VAL A 69 4.91 3.11 1.27
C VAL A 69 3.85 2.12 1.71
N ASN A 70 2.60 2.58 1.82
CA ASN A 70 1.49 1.67 2.10
C ASN A 70 1.33 0.68 0.94
N CYS A 71 1.06 -0.58 1.27
CA CYS A 71 0.74 -1.58 0.27
C CYS A 71 -0.52 -1.15 -0.50
N ASP A 72 -0.42 -1.13 -1.81
CA ASP A 72 -1.46 -0.69 -2.73
C ASP A 72 -2.66 -1.65 -2.79
N GLN A 73 -2.44 -2.94 -2.50
CA GLN A 73 -3.49 -3.96 -2.51
C GLN A 73 -4.32 -3.97 -1.22
N CYS A 74 -3.70 -3.82 -0.06
CA CYS A 74 -4.43 -3.79 1.22
C CYS A 74 -4.60 -2.37 1.78
N LYS A 75 -4.15 -1.34 1.04
CA LYS A 75 -4.21 0.07 1.43
C LYS A 75 -3.64 0.36 2.84
N GLY A 76 -2.62 -0.39 3.25
CA GLY A 76 -1.99 -0.22 4.57
C GLY A 76 -2.45 -1.15 5.69
N THR A 77 -3.55 -1.89 5.53
CA THR A 77 -4.12 -2.70 6.63
C THR A 77 -3.38 -4.02 6.90
N GLY A 78 -2.64 -4.53 5.92
CA GLY A 78 -2.08 -5.89 5.94
C GLY A 78 -3.08 -6.99 5.59
N TYR A 79 -4.38 -6.70 5.56
CA TYR A 79 -5.43 -7.69 5.35
C TYR A 79 -6.50 -7.22 4.36
N ARG A 80 -7.03 -8.13 3.55
CA ARG A 80 -8.05 -7.87 2.54
C ARG A 80 -9.35 -8.60 2.89
N ALA A 81 -10.46 -7.92 2.67
CA ALA A 81 -11.75 -8.59 2.54
C ALA A 81 -11.80 -9.30 1.18
N LYS A 82 -12.14 -10.59 1.16
CA LYS A 82 -12.28 -11.42 -0.06
C LYS A 82 -13.45 -10.95 -0.92
N TRP A 83 -14.48 -10.39 -0.30
CA TRP A 83 -15.66 -9.84 -0.97
C TRP A 83 -15.42 -8.46 -1.62
N LEU A 84 -14.32 -7.79 -1.28
CA LEU A 84 -13.99 -6.45 -1.79
C LEU A 84 -13.25 -6.60 -3.12
N GLY A 85 -14.00 -6.97 -4.16
CA GLY A 85 -13.67 -6.85 -5.59
C GLY A 85 -12.27 -7.27 -6.02
N GLN A 86 -12.18 -8.51 -6.52
CA GLN A 86 -11.18 -9.13 -7.42
C GLN A 86 -9.67 -8.99 -7.11
N ALA A 87 -8.98 -10.09 -7.41
CA ALA A 87 -7.59 -10.37 -7.07
C ALA A 87 -6.62 -9.26 -7.50
#